data_AF-A0ABD0Y659-F1
#
_entry.id   AF-A0ABD0Y659-F1
#
_cell.length_a   1.000
_cell.length_b   1.000
_cell.length_c   1.000
_cell.angle_alpha   90.00
_cell.angle_beta   90.00
_cell.angle_gamma   90.00
#
_symmetry.space_group_name_H-M   'P 1'
#
loop_
_entity.id
_entity.type
_entity.pdbx_description
1 polymer ?
#
loop_
_entity_poly.entity_id
_entity_poly.type
_entity_poly.pdbx_seq_one_letter_code
_entity_poly.pdbx_strand_id
1 'polypeptide(L)'
;MVKLLLDSNVSRYTEFLSVTNVLTYINNRLEPVPCSKSDVFSSKNMTILDKRILMRILTICMNTEDDNSFQDFYDKSFCEFLEAQNVPENLIHYIIYAISQGSKRMPYLEGVQRAQIFLSSLGRFGNSPFLWPLYGSSELLQAYCRMCAIYGGIYYLNRGAESLVVNENFLCEGVMSNNMHLQSNHTIISASLAPASYCDSTMLNFISRGILITDRPLYSGAKPGISTFQFPAEDQRNPIMVIELNSDTYSCPNGLCKSLNLQMLTYLGLGDKLRANKKINIQL
;
A
#
# COMPACT_ATOMS: atom_id res chain seq x y z
N MET A 1 -4.17 2.39 -10.57
CA MET A 1 -3.07 3.36 -10.78
C MET A 1 -2.21 3.03 -12.00
N VAL A 2 -1.52 1.88 -12.07
CA VAL A 2 -0.62 1.54 -13.21
C VAL A 2 -1.30 1.69 -14.58
N LYS A 3 -2.54 1.19 -14.73
CA LYS A 3 -3.33 1.38 -15.96
C LYS A 3 -3.50 2.86 -16.32
N LEU A 4 -3.83 3.71 -15.35
CA LEU A 4 -3.99 5.15 -15.56
C LEU A 4 -2.67 5.81 -16.00
N LEU A 5 -1.52 5.41 -15.44
CA LEU A 5 -0.21 5.91 -15.86
C LEU A 5 0.11 5.58 -17.32
N LEU A 6 -0.26 4.38 -17.77
CA LEU A 6 -0.10 3.94 -19.16
C LEU A 6 -1.06 4.68 -20.09
N ASP A 7 -2.35 4.69 -19.76
CA ASP A 7 -3.41 5.30 -20.58
C ASP A 7 -3.19 6.81 -20.75
N SER A 8 -2.71 7.49 -19.71
CA SER A 8 -2.39 8.93 -19.74
C SER A 8 -1.02 9.27 -20.35
N ASN A 9 -0.20 8.26 -20.68
CA ASN A 9 1.21 8.41 -21.08
C ASN A 9 2.12 9.10 -20.05
N VAL A 10 1.66 9.29 -18.80
CA VAL A 10 2.46 9.88 -17.71
C VAL A 10 3.62 8.97 -17.30
N SER A 11 3.50 7.66 -17.56
CA SER A 11 4.58 6.69 -17.33
C SER A 11 5.90 7.05 -18.02
N ARG A 12 5.90 7.91 -19.05
CA ARG A 12 7.12 8.39 -19.73
C ARG A 12 7.99 9.30 -18.87
N TYR A 13 7.45 9.84 -17.77
CA TYR A 13 8.17 10.74 -16.87
C TYR A 13 8.64 10.05 -15.59
N THR A 14 8.38 8.76 -15.43
CA THR A 14 8.65 8.03 -14.19
C THR A 14 9.25 6.67 -14.51
N GLU A 15 10.27 6.28 -13.77
CA GLU A 15 10.85 4.94 -13.82
C GLU A 15 10.43 4.14 -12.59
N PHE A 16 10.36 2.82 -12.73
CA PHE A 16 9.94 1.92 -11.66
C PHE A 16 10.91 0.76 -11.51
N LEU A 17 11.14 0.35 -10.26
CA LEU A 17 11.81 -0.89 -9.91
C LEU A 17 10.76 -1.92 -9.48
N SER A 18 10.97 -3.18 -9.85
CA SER A 18 10.19 -4.28 -9.27
C SER A 18 10.65 -4.54 -7.84
N VAL A 19 9.70 -4.72 -6.93
CA VAL A 19 10.01 -5.09 -5.55
C VAL A 19 10.67 -6.47 -5.54
N THR A 20 11.83 -6.58 -4.90
CA THR A 20 12.68 -7.76 -5.05
C THR A 20 12.35 -8.83 -4.02
N ASN A 21 12.07 -8.42 -2.79
CA ASN A 21 11.82 -9.32 -1.67
C ASN A 21 10.42 -9.07 -1.10
N VAL A 22 9.48 -9.99 -1.36
CA VAL A 22 8.22 -10.03 -0.62
C VAL A 22 8.43 -10.95 0.58
N LEU A 23 8.28 -10.40 1.79
CA LEU A 23 8.54 -11.10 3.04
C LEU A 23 7.24 -11.22 3.85
N THR A 24 7.24 -12.10 4.85
CA THR A 24 6.20 -12.18 5.88
C THR A 24 6.85 -12.36 7.24
N TYR A 25 6.23 -11.82 8.29
CA TYR A 25 6.69 -11.99 9.67
C TYR A 25 5.84 -13.05 10.38
N ILE A 26 6.40 -14.25 10.54
CA ILE A 26 5.73 -15.40 11.15
C ILE A 26 6.67 -16.08 12.15
N ASN A 27 6.16 -16.56 13.28
CA ASN A 27 6.96 -17.26 14.30
C ASN A 27 8.21 -16.47 14.75
N ASN A 28 8.07 -15.16 14.92
CA ASN A 28 9.14 -14.23 15.29
C ASN A 28 10.33 -14.17 14.32
N ARG A 29 10.10 -14.44 13.03
CA ARG A 29 11.13 -14.35 12.00
C ARG A 29 10.54 -13.83 10.69
N LEU A 30 11.39 -13.18 9.91
CA LEU A 30 11.10 -12.82 8.53
C LEU A 30 11.39 -14.02 7.62
N GLU A 31 10.43 -14.33 6.75
CA GLU A 31 10.54 -15.38 5.74
C GLU A 31 10.17 -14.84 4.35
N PRO A 32 10.83 -15.31 3.28
CA PRO A 32 10.46 -14.97 1.92
C PRO A 32 9.13 -15.62 1.52
N VAL A 33 8.26 -14.83 0.90
CA VAL A 33 6.97 -15.29 0.38
C VAL A 33 7.17 -15.80 -1.04
N PRO A 34 6.73 -17.02 -1.36
CA PRO A 34 6.75 -17.52 -2.74
C PRO A 34 5.84 -16.69 -3.66
N CYS A 35 6.38 -16.14 -4.75
CA CYS A 35 5.62 -15.32 -5.70
C CYS A 35 5.40 -16.01 -7.07
N SER A 36 5.77 -17.27 -7.21
CA SER A 36 5.51 -18.06 -8.42
C SER A 36 5.19 -19.52 -8.06
N LYS A 37 4.58 -20.25 -9.01
CA LYS A 37 4.37 -21.70 -8.84
C LYS A 37 5.68 -22.42 -8.52
N SER A 38 6.76 -22.08 -9.23
CA SER A 38 8.12 -22.61 -8.98
C SER A 38 8.64 -22.26 -7.58
N ASP A 39 8.38 -21.06 -7.07
CA ASP A 39 8.78 -20.67 -5.72
C ASP A 39 8.00 -21.48 -4.66
N VAL A 40 6.70 -21.70 -4.89
CA VAL A 40 5.87 -22.53 -3.99
C VAL A 40 6.40 -23.95 -3.95
N PHE A 41 6.74 -24.53 -5.11
CA PHE A 41 7.30 -25.88 -5.17
C PHE A 41 8.68 -25.99 -4.50
N SER A 42 9.54 -24.99 -4.65
CA SER A 42 10.89 -24.99 -4.06
C SER A 42 10.95 -24.58 -2.58
N SER A 43 9.88 -23.97 -2.04
CA SER A 43 9.80 -23.55 -0.64
C SER A 43 10.01 -24.73 0.33
N LYS A 44 10.92 -24.56 1.29
CA LYS A 44 11.20 -25.54 2.36
C LYS A 44 10.33 -25.31 3.61
N ASN A 45 9.66 -24.16 3.70
CA ASN A 45 8.86 -23.77 4.87
C ASN A 45 7.41 -24.26 4.81
N MET A 46 7.05 -25.00 3.74
CA MET A 46 5.71 -25.54 3.51
C MET A 46 5.79 -27.04 3.23
N THR A 47 4.90 -27.82 3.82
CA THR A 47 4.76 -29.25 3.49
C THR A 47 4.14 -29.42 2.09
N ILE A 48 4.21 -30.63 1.53
CA ILE A 48 3.56 -30.94 0.24
C ILE A 48 2.04 -30.75 0.34
N LEU A 49 1.45 -31.09 1.49
CA LEU A 49 0.03 -30.90 1.75
C LEU A 49 -0.32 -29.41 1.77
N ASP A 50 0.48 -28.59 2.46
CA ASP A 50 0.27 -27.15 2.53
C ASP A 50 0.30 -26.52 1.14
N LYS A 51 1.26 -26.92 0.29
CA LYS A 51 1.37 -26.43 -1.10
C LYS A 51 0.12 -26.76 -1.91
N ARG A 52 -0.45 -27.97 -1.75
CA ARG A 52 -1.69 -28.35 -2.43
C ARG A 52 -2.89 -27.53 -1.95
N ILE A 53 -3.01 -27.34 -0.63
CA ILE A 53 -4.09 -26.54 -0.04
C ILE A 53 -3.99 -25.09 -0.53
N LEU A 54 -2.80 -24.49 -0.47
CA LEU A 54 -2.55 -23.13 -0.95
C LEU A 54 -2.98 -22.98 -2.41
N MET A 55 -2.50 -23.85 -3.31
CA MET A 55 -2.86 -23.78 -4.72
C MET A 55 -4.36 -23.95 -4.96
N ARG A 56 -5.04 -24.83 -4.21
CA ARG A 56 -6.50 -24.97 -4.26
C ARG A 56 -7.20 -23.67 -3.89
N ILE A 57 -6.82 -23.05 -2.77
CA ILE A 57 -7.43 -21.80 -2.30
C ILE A 57 -7.19 -20.65 -3.29
N LEU A 58 -5.95 -20.49 -3.78
CA LEU A 58 -5.65 -19.46 -4.78
C LEU A 58 -6.46 -19.65 -6.07
N THR A 59 -6.74 -20.90 -6.45
CA THR A 59 -7.59 -21.20 -7.62
C THR A 59 -9.05 -20.85 -7.35
N ILE A 60 -9.57 -21.15 -6.13
CA ILE A 60 -10.91 -20.75 -5.72
C ILE A 60 -11.06 -19.23 -5.79
N CYS A 61 -10.11 -18.48 -5.23
CA CYS A 61 -10.14 -17.01 -5.26
C CYS A 61 -10.14 -16.45 -6.69
N MET A 62 -9.40 -17.07 -7.63
CA MET A 62 -9.38 -16.62 -9.03
C MET A 62 -10.69 -16.87 -9.78
N ASN A 63 -11.47 -17.87 -9.38
CA ASN A 63 -12.69 -18.27 -10.07
C ASN A 63 -13.98 -17.82 -9.36
N THR A 64 -13.88 -17.03 -8.28
CA THR A 64 -15.04 -16.66 -7.45
C THR A 64 -16.06 -15.78 -8.18
N GLU A 65 -15.66 -15.06 -9.24
CA GLU A 65 -16.58 -14.22 -10.02
C GLU A 65 -17.60 -15.05 -10.83
N ASP A 66 -17.28 -16.33 -11.10
CA ASP A 66 -18.12 -17.23 -11.90
C ASP A 66 -19.05 -18.12 -11.06
N ASP A 67 -18.93 -18.08 -9.72
CA ASP A 67 -19.54 -19.08 -8.85
C ASP A 67 -20.17 -18.48 -7.57
N ASN A 68 -21.50 -18.56 -7.48
CA ASN A 68 -22.27 -18.15 -6.31
C ASN A 68 -22.16 -19.13 -5.11
N SER A 69 -21.32 -20.16 -5.20
CA SER A 69 -21.16 -21.19 -4.15
C SER A 69 -20.71 -20.68 -2.77
N PHE A 70 -20.27 -19.42 -2.66
CA PHE A 70 -19.76 -18.84 -1.41
C PHE A 70 -20.55 -17.61 -0.91
N GLN A 71 -21.82 -17.46 -1.32
CA GLN A 71 -22.69 -16.37 -0.88
C GLN A 71 -22.85 -16.31 0.66
N ASP A 72 -22.84 -17.45 1.34
CA ASP A 72 -22.93 -17.55 2.81
C ASP A 72 -21.76 -16.90 3.59
N PHE A 73 -20.73 -16.43 2.87
CA PHE A 73 -19.56 -15.74 3.43
C PHE A 73 -19.51 -14.25 3.10
N TYR A 74 -20.48 -13.68 2.37
CA TYR A 74 -20.42 -12.27 1.95
C TYR A 74 -20.42 -11.29 3.13
N ASP A 75 -21.14 -11.65 4.21
CA ASP A 75 -21.18 -10.86 5.45
C ASP A 75 -20.11 -11.29 6.48
N LYS A 76 -19.20 -12.20 6.10
CA LYS A 76 -18.15 -12.74 6.97
C LYS A 76 -16.78 -12.20 6.60
N SER A 77 -15.82 -12.43 7.49
CA SER A 77 -14.41 -12.14 7.23
C SER A 77 -13.78 -13.17 6.28
N PHE A 78 -12.71 -12.76 5.60
CA PHE A 78 -11.93 -13.67 4.78
C PHE A 78 -11.24 -14.77 5.63
N CYS A 79 -10.91 -14.46 6.89
CA CYS A 79 -10.35 -15.44 7.83
C CYS A 79 -11.33 -16.58 8.11
N GLU A 80 -12.60 -16.26 8.41
CA GLU A 80 -13.64 -17.27 8.67
C GLU A 80 -13.90 -18.17 7.45
N PHE A 81 -13.83 -17.61 6.24
CA PHE A 81 -13.89 -18.41 5.02
C PHE A 81 -12.72 -19.41 4.93
N LEU A 82 -11.49 -18.96 5.17
CA LEU A 82 -10.31 -19.83 5.11
C LEU A 82 -10.36 -20.94 6.17
N GLU A 83 -10.82 -20.62 7.38
CA GLU A 83 -11.03 -21.60 8.46
C GLU A 83 -12.10 -22.63 8.06
N ALA A 84 -13.23 -22.20 7.50
CA ALA A 84 -14.27 -23.10 7.00
C ALA A 84 -13.79 -24.01 5.86
N GLN A 85 -12.79 -23.57 5.09
CA GLN A 85 -12.14 -24.37 4.05
C GLN A 85 -11.05 -25.31 4.58
N ASN A 86 -10.92 -25.44 5.91
CA ASN A 86 -9.90 -26.24 6.61
C ASN A 86 -8.47 -25.85 6.21
N VAL A 87 -8.23 -24.55 6.02
CA VAL A 87 -6.88 -24.02 5.74
C VAL A 87 -6.09 -23.95 7.05
N PRO A 88 -4.89 -24.55 7.13
CA PRO A 88 -4.02 -24.45 8.29
C PRO A 88 -3.66 -23.00 8.66
N GLU A 89 -3.53 -22.70 9.95
CA GLU A 89 -3.29 -21.33 10.47
C GLU A 89 -2.03 -20.66 9.86
N ASN A 90 -0.97 -21.42 9.61
CA ASN A 90 0.22 -20.91 8.93
C ASN A 90 -0.12 -20.42 7.51
N LEU A 91 -0.94 -21.15 6.75
CA LEU A 91 -1.38 -20.74 5.42
C LEU A 91 -2.36 -19.57 5.47
N ILE A 92 -3.25 -19.53 6.46
CA ILE A 92 -4.13 -18.37 6.69
C ILE A 92 -3.27 -17.11 6.86
N HIS A 93 -2.20 -17.18 7.64
CA HIS A 93 -1.27 -16.08 7.80
C HIS A 93 -0.68 -15.60 6.46
N TYR A 94 -0.15 -16.51 5.63
CA TYR A 94 0.39 -16.15 4.31
C TYR A 94 -0.68 -15.50 3.41
N ILE A 95 -1.88 -16.07 3.38
CA ILE A 95 -2.96 -15.58 2.53
C ILE A 95 -3.43 -14.19 2.98
N ILE A 96 -3.63 -13.97 4.28
CA ILE A 96 -4.13 -12.71 4.82
C ILE A 96 -3.07 -11.60 4.72
N TYR A 97 -1.85 -11.83 5.21
CA TYR A 97 -0.86 -10.77 5.38
C TYR A 97 0.06 -10.58 4.18
N ALA A 98 0.44 -11.66 3.49
CA ALA A 98 1.37 -11.56 2.36
C ALA A 98 0.66 -11.39 1.00
N ILE A 99 -0.43 -12.13 0.77
CA ILE A 99 -1.14 -12.12 -0.52
C ILE A 99 -2.20 -11.01 -0.54
N SER A 100 -3.17 -11.07 0.36
CA SER A 100 -4.26 -10.09 0.41
C SER A 100 -3.90 -8.80 1.15
N GLN A 101 -2.75 -8.75 1.83
CA GLN A 101 -2.25 -7.56 2.53
C GLN A 101 -3.31 -6.88 3.42
N GLY A 102 -4.01 -7.67 4.23
CA GLY A 102 -5.10 -7.21 5.09
C GLY A 102 -4.94 -7.62 6.55
N SER A 103 -6.05 -7.57 7.29
CA SER A 103 -6.15 -8.09 8.65
C SER A 103 -7.07 -9.31 8.69
N LYS A 104 -7.08 -10.04 9.81
CA LYS A 104 -8.04 -11.13 10.02
C LYS A 104 -9.51 -10.67 9.99
N ARG A 105 -9.78 -9.36 10.16
CA ARG A 105 -11.12 -8.76 10.11
C ARG A 105 -11.54 -8.31 8.71
N MET A 106 -10.63 -8.40 7.74
CA MET A 106 -10.91 -8.01 6.36
C MET A 106 -12.14 -8.78 5.84
N PRO A 107 -13.15 -8.09 5.29
CA PRO A 107 -14.32 -8.73 4.69
C PRO A 107 -13.92 -9.76 3.62
N TYR A 108 -14.72 -10.82 3.49
CA TYR A 108 -14.49 -11.91 2.55
C TYR A 108 -14.27 -11.40 1.11
N LEU A 109 -15.22 -10.59 0.61
CA LEU A 109 -15.17 -10.06 -0.76
C LEU A 109 -13.91 -9.22 -1.00
N GLU A 110 -13.53 -8.39 -0.04
CA GLU A 110 -12.30 -7.60 -0.12
C GLU A 110 -11.06 -8.50 -0.15
N GLY A 111 -11.02 -9.54 0.68
CA GLY A 111 -9.92 -10.50 0.73
C GLY A 111 -9.71 -11.25 -0.58
N VAL A 112 -10.80 -11.70 -1.21
CA VAL A 112 -10.79 -12.36 -2.53
C VAL A 112 -10.32 -11.39 -3.62
N GLN A 113 -10.89 -10.19 -3.69
CA GLN A 113 -10.49 -9.18 -4.69
C GLN A 113 -9.01 -8.81 -4.58
N ARG A 114 -8.50 -8.62 -3.36
CA ARG A 114 -7.07 -8.33 -3.15
C ARG A 114 -6.18 -9.51 -3.54
N ALA A 115 -6.60 -10.74 -3.26
CA ALA A 115 -5.88 -11.93 -3.72
C ALA A 115 -5.87 -12.05 -5.26
N GLN A 116 -7.00 -11.79 -5.93
CA GLN A 116 -7.07 -11.76 -7.39
C GLN A 116 -6.15 -10.70 -8.00
N ILE A 117 -6.13 -9.48 -7.44
CA ILE A 117 -5.23 -8.41 -7.87
C ILE A 117 -3.77 -8.82 -7.69
N PHE A 118 -3.42 -9.42 -6.54
CA PHE A 118 -2.07 -9.92 -6.30
C PHE A 118 -1.67 -10.96 -7.35
N LEU A 119 -2.49 -12.00 -7.55
CA LEU A 119 -2.21 -13.11 -8.45
C LEU A 119 -2.14 -12.68 -9.92
N SER A 120 -3.05 -11.80 -10.37
CA SER A 120 -3.04 -11.26 -11.74
C SER A 120 -1.88 -10.30 -12.01
N SER A 121 -1.21 -9.81 -10.97
CA SER A 121 -0.05 -8.92 -11.09
C SER A 121 1.29 -9.67 -11.11
N LEU A 122 1.33 -10.93 -10.69
CA LEU A 122 2.54 -11.75 -10.68
C LEU A 122 3.10 -11.93 -12.10
N GLY A 123 4.43 -11.84 -12.24
CA GLY A 123 5.11 -12.06 -13.52
C GLY A 123 4.96 -10.94 -14.54
N ARG A 124 4.17 -9.90 -14.27
CA ARG A 124 3.88 -8.83 -15.25
C ARG A 124 5.08 -7.95 -15.55
N PHE A 125 5.82 -7.55 -14.52
CA PHE A 125 6.99 -6.67 -14.61
C PHE A 125 8.20 -7.17 -13.79
N GLY A 126 8.11 -8.39 -13.26
CA GLY A 126 9.08 -8.99 -12.36
C GLY A 126 8.47 -10.19 -11.63
N ASN A 127 9.23 -10.82 -10.73
CA ASN A 127 8.73 -11.97 -9.97
C ASN A 127 7.67 -11.57 -8.93
N SER A 128 7.74 -10.34 -8.39
CA SER A 128 6.75 -9.84 -7.44
C SER A 128 5.63 -9.07 -8.14
N PRO A 129 4.46 -8.89 -7.49
CA PRO A 129 3.35 -8.12 -8.05
C PRO A 129 3.48 -6.61 -7.81
N PHE A 130 4.62 -6.13 -7.28
CA PHE A 130 4.77 -4.74 -6.84
C PHE A 130 5.84 -3.99 -7.62
N LEU A 131 5.59 -2.71 -7.81
CA LEU A 131 6.50 -1.74 -8.39
C LEU A 131 6.71 -0.60 -7.41
N TRP A 132 7.90 -0.02 -7.40
CA TRP A 132 8.25 1.16 -6.65
C TRP A 132 8.81 2.24 -7.58
N PRO A 133 8.33 3.49 -7.51
CA PRO A 133 8.88 4.58 -8.31
C PRO A 133 10.30 4.92 -7.88
N LEU A 134 11.20 5.01 -8.87
CA LEU A 134 12.55 5.50 -8.66
C LEU A 134 12.50 6.93 -8.09
N TYR A 135 13.41 7.29 -7.19
CA TYR A 135 13.40 8.55 -6.44
C TYR A 135 12.21 8.76 -5.47
N GLY A 136 11.33 7.77 -5.35
CA GLY A 136 10.24 7.76 -4.38
C GLY A 136 8.88 8.20 -4.95
N SER A 137 7.84 8.10 -4.11
CA SER A 137 6.45 8.23 -4.56
C SER A 137 6.04 9.64 -5.01
N SER A 138 6.82 10.67 -4.65
CA SER A 138 6.55 12.06 -5.07
C SER A 138 6.73 12.28 -6.56
N GLU A 139 7.51 11.44 -7.26
CA GLU A 139 7.70 11.54 -8.70
C GLU A 139 6.38 11.37 -9.48
N LEU A 140 5.45 10.56 -8.95
CA LEU A 140 4.13 10.40 -9.54
C LEU A 140 3.37 11.74 -9.57
N LEU A 141 3.43 12.52 -8.49
CA LEU A 141 2.77 13.83 -8.40
C LEU A 141 3.40 14.81 -9.39
N GLN A 142 4.74 14.88 -9.42
CA GLN A 142 5.46 15.76 -10.34
C GLN A 142 5.18 15.41 -11.81
N ALA A 143 5.07 14.12 -12.14
CA ALA A 143 4.75 13.66 -13.48
C ALA A 143 3.35 14.11 -13.94
N TYR A 144 2.35 14.03 -13.07
CA TYR A 144 1.02 14.58 -13.37
C TYR A 144 1.00 16.11 -13.42
N CYS A 145 1.78 16.79 -12.58
CA CYS A 145 1.94 18.24 -12.67
C CYS A 145 2.53 18.66 -14.02
N ARG A 146 3.55 17.94 -14.49
CA ARG A 146 4.13 18.14 -15.82
C ARG A 146 3.11 17.90 -16.93
N MET A 147 2.33 16.82 -16.84
CA MET A 147 1.25 16.56 -17.81
C MET A 147 0.28 17.73 -17.88
N CYS A 148 -0.20 18.23 -16.75
CA CYS A 148 -1.08 19.39 -16.70
C CYS A 148 -0.45 20.64 -17.34
N ALA A 149 0.83 20.91 -17.07
CA ALA A 149 1.54 22.04 -17.66
C ALA A 149 1.66 21.96 -19.19
N ILE A 150 1.86 20.76 -19.75
CA ILE A 150 1.88 20.53 -21.20
C ILE A 150 0.54 20.93 -21.86
N TYR A 151 -0.57 20.75 -21.14
CA TYR A 151 -1.91 21.14 -21.58
C TYR A 151 -2.31 22.56 -21.13
N GLY A 152 -1.35 23.41 -20.76
CA GLY A 152 -1.58 24.82 -20.44
C GLY A 152 -1.89 25.12 -18.97
N GLY A 153 -1.77 24.12 -18.08
CA GLY A 153 -1.87 24.34 -16.64
C GLY A 153 -0.74 25.25 -16.12
N ILE A 154 -1.08 26.18 -15.23
CA ILE A 154 -0.12 27.13 -14.63
C ILE A 154 0.05 26.78 -13.15
N TYR A 155 1.29 26.68 -12.71
CA TYR A 155 1.65 26.35 -11.33
C TYR A 155 2.24 27.55 -10.59
N TYR A 156 1.75 27.80 -9.39
CA TYR A 156 2.33 28.74 -8.44
C TYR A 156 2.72 27.99 -7.17
N LEU A 157 4.03 27.81 -6.95
CA LEU A 157 4.56 27.31 -5.68
C LEU A 157 4.77 28.47 -4.71
N ASN A 158 4.79 28.16 -3.42
CA ASN A 158 4.92 29.16 -2.34
C ASN A 158 3.85 30.28 -2.42
N ARG A 159 2.67 29.94 -2.92
CA ARG A 159 1.50 30.82 -3.00
C ARG A 159 0.26 30.04 -2.58
N GLY A 160 -0.33 30.41 -1.44
CA GLY A 160 -1.54 29.79 -0.92
C GLY A 160 -2.80 30.54 -1.35
N ALA A 161 -3.96 29.88 -1.19
CA ALA A 161 -5.26 30.54 -1.17
C ALA A 161 -5.56 31.00 0.27
N GLU A 162 -5.99 32.25 0.42
CA GLU A 162 -6.35 32.87 1.71
C GLU A 162 -7.80 32.57 2.08
N SER A 163 -8.71 32.65 1.10
CA SER A 163 -10.12 32.37 1.28
C SER A 163 -10.78 31.88 -0.01
N LEU A 164 -11.91 31.19 0.14
CA LEU A 164 -12.83 30.92 -0.95
C LEU A 164 -13.68 32.16 -1.21
N VAL A 165 -13.96 32.45 -2.48
CA VAL A 165 -14.93 33.46 -2.89
C VAL A 165 -16.23 32.74 -3.23
N VAL A 166 -17.30 33.10 -2.54
CA VAL A 166 -18.62 32.47 -2.66
C VAL A 166 -19.65 33.55 -2.90
N ASN A 167 -20.58 33.31 -3.82
CA ASN A 167 -21.65 34.25 -4.12
C ASN A 167 -22.88 34.08 -3.21
N GLU A 168 -23.90 34.92 -3.44
CA GLU A 168 -25.16 34.91 -2.69
C GLU A 168 -25.92 33.58 -2.76
N ASN A 169 -25.68 32.77 -3.80
CA ASN A 169 -26.28 31.45 -3.98
C ASN A 169 -25.43 30.32 -3.39
N PHE A 170 -24.41 30.64 -2.59
CA PHE A 170 -23.47 29.68 -2.00
C PHE A 170 -22.61 28.89 -3.01
N LEU A 171 -22.45 29.41 -4.23
CA LEU A 171 -21.57 28.81 -5.25
C LEU A 171 -20.17 29.41 -5.16
N CYS A 172 -19.15 28.54 -5.24
CA CYS A 172 -17.75 28.94 -5.26
C CYS A 172 -17.39 29.55 -6.63
N GLU A 173 -16.87 30.78 -6.63
CA GLU A 173 -16.48 31.51 -7.84
C GLU A 173 -14.95 31.62 -8.01
N GLY A 174 -14.18 31.15 -7.03
CA GLY A 174 -12.73 31.23 -7.06
C GLY A 174 -12.10 31.30 -5.68
N VAL A 175 -10.87 31.83 -5.66
CA VAL A 175 -10.07 32.00 -4.44
C VAL A 175 -9.44 33.38 -4.39
N MET A 176 -9.27 33.90 -3.18
CA MET A 176 -8.38 35.04 -2.92
C MET A 176 -6.96 34.54 -2.68
N SER A 177 -5.98 35.16 -3.31
CA SER A 177 -4.56 34.83 -3.11
C SER A 177 -3.68 36.06 -3.35
N ASN A 178 -2.94 36.51 -2.33
CA ASN A 178 -2.14 37.73 -2.33
C ASN A 178 -2.96 38.97 -2.73
N ASN A 179 -4.13 39.15 -2.12
CA ASN A 179 -5.08 40.22 -2.46
C ASN A 179 -5.58 40.23 -3.92
N MET A 180 -5.37 39.14 -4.67
CA MET A 180 -5.93 38.96 -6.02
C MET A 180 -7.07 37.95 -5.99
N HIS A 181 -8.17 38.28 -6.65
CA HIS A 181 -9.24 37.34 -6.91
C HIS A 181 -8.90 36.51 -8.16
N LEU A 182 -8.71 35.21 -7.96
CA LEU A 182 -8.52 34.22 -9.03
C LEU A 182 -9.86 33.52 -9.26
N GLN A 183 -10.55 33.90 -10.34
CA GLN A 183 -11.85 33.34 -10.70
C GLN A 183 -11.73 31.95 -11.32
N SER A 184 -12.68 31.06 -11.00
CA SER A 184 -12.75 29.71 -11.55
C SER A 184 -14.16 29.12 -11.47
N ASN A 185 -14.54 28.33 -12.47
CA ASN A 185 -15.82 27.59 -12.47
C ASN A 185 -15.81 26.40 -11.49
N HIS A 186 -14.64 25.81 -11.26
CA HIS A 186 -14.46 24.65 -10.39
C HIS A 186 -13.19 24.83 -9.56
N THR A 187 -13.30 24.58 -8.26
CA THR A 187 -12.20 24.69 -7.31
C THR A 187 -12.00 23.34 -6.62
N ILE A 188 -10.80 22.76 -6.78
CA ILE A 188 -10.44 21.49 -6.13
C ILE A 188 -9.48 21.82 -4.98
N ILE A 189 -9.81 21.39 -3.76
CA ILE A 189 -9.04 21.70 -2.55
C ILE A 189 -8.77 20.41 -1.78
N SER A 190 -7.55 20.27 -1.26
CA SER A 190 -7.23 19.21 -0.30
C SER A 190 -8.05 19.38 0.98
N ALA A 191 -8.55 18.27 1.55
CA ALA A 191 -9.28 18.31 2.82
C ALA A 191 -8.51 19.03 3.95
N SER A 192 -7.17 19.00 3.93
CA SER A 192 -6.32 19.71 4.91
C SER A 192 -6.35 21.24 4.80
N LEU A 193 -6.80 21.78 3.66
CA LEU A 193 -6.90 23.22 3.39
C LEU A 193 -8.37 23.69 3.29
N ALA A 194 -9.32 22.75 3.27
CA ALA A 194 -10.73 23.06 3.21
C ALA A 194 -11.21 23.68 4.55
N PRO A 195 -12.15 24.64 4.53
CA PRO A 195 -12.73 25.16 5.76
C PRO A 195 -13.42 24.05 6.56
N ALA A 196 -13.33 24.11 7.89
CA ALA A 196 -13.88 23.08 8.78
C ALA A 196 -15.40 22.84 8.58
N SER A 197 -16.14 23.83 8.08
CA SER A 197 -17.56 23.70 7.73
C SER A 197 -17.84 22.70 6.60
N TYR A 198 -16.84 22.40 5.76
CA TYR A 198 -16.94 21.43 4.66
C TYR A 198 -16.33 20.07 5.02
N CYS A 199 -15.74 19.93 6.21
CA CYS A 199 -15.10 18.70 6.65
C CYS A 199 -15.95 18.07 7.76
N ASP A 200 -16.49 16.88 7.51
CA ASP A 200 -17.12 16.07 8.55
C ASP A 200 -16.07 15.67 9.59
N SER A 201 -16.08 16.37 10.73
CA SER A 201 -15.16 16.16 11.86
C SER A 201 -15.37 14.82 12.58
N THR A 202 -16.40 14.05 12.21
CA THR A 202 -16.84 12.83 12.90
C THR A 202 -16.04 11.58 12.56
N MET A 203 -15.19 11.60 11.52
CA MET A 203 -14.40 10.43 11.08
C MET A 203 -12.92 10.79 10.80
N LEU A 204 -12.23 11.31 11.81
CA LEU A 204 -10.78 11.52 11.73
C LEU A 204 -10.03 10.18 11.89
N ASN A 205 -9.60 9.61 10.78
CA ASN A 205 -8.66 8.49 10.76
C ASN A 205 -7.23 9.03 10.90
N PHE A 206 -6.46 8.45 11.81
CA PHE A 206 -5.06 8.82 11.98
C PHE A 206 -4.16 7.79 11.30
N ILE A 207 -3.11 8.30 10.64
CA ILE A 207 -2.03 7.48 10.12
C ILE A 207 -0.79 7.72 10.98
N SER A 208 -0.30 6.67 11.65
CA SER A 208 1.04 6.71 12.24
C SER A 208 2.07 6.36 11.18
N ARG A 209 3.18 7.12 11.13
CA ARG A 209 4.34 6.88 10.26
C ARG A 209 5.63 6.95 11.06
N GLY A 210 6.42 5.88 11.00
CA GLY A 210 7.84 5.91 11.33
C GLY A 210 8.66 6.06 10.06
N ILE A 211 9.85 6.65 10.18
CA ILE A 211 10.90 6.63 9.16
C ILE A 211 12.18 6.27 9.91
N LEU A 212 12.82 5.18 9.47
CA LEU A 212 14.04 4.67 10.07
C LEU A 212 15.18 4.76 9.07
N ILE A 213 16.39 4.89 9.60
CA ILE A 213 17.64 4.83 8.85
C ILE A 213 18.43 3.68 9.47
N THR A 214 18.72 2.65 8.68
CA THR A 214 19.42 1.45 9.14
C THR A 214 20.74 1.27 8.40
N ASP A 215 21.65 0.47 8.99
CA ASP A 215 22.96 0.14 8.42
C ASP A 215 23.01 -1.24 7.75
N ARG A 216 21.93 -2.01 7.87
CA ARG A 216 21.79 -3.41 7.47
C ARG A 216 20.37 -3.72 6.99
N PRO A 217 20.20 -4.73 6.11
CA PRO A 217 18.88 -5.14 5.64
C PRO A 217 18.09 -5.82 6.76
N LEU A 218 16.77 -5.71 6.70
CA LEU A 218 15.85 -6.36 7.65
C LEU A 218 15.94 -7.88 7.62
N TYR A 219 16.18 -8.45 6.44
CA TYR A 219 16.34 -9.88 6.24
C TYR A 219 17.75 -10.16 5.68
N SER A 220 18.55 -10.94 6.42
CA SER A 220 19.94 -11.19 6.07
C SER A 220 20.12 -11.93 4.73
N GLY A 221 19.13 -12.71 4.31
CA GLY A 221 19.08 -13.38 3.01
C GLY A 221 18.42 -12.57 1.89
N ALA A 222 18.14 -11.28 2.10
CA ALA A 222 17.48 -10.44 1.10
C ALA A 222 18.38 -10.26 -0.13
N LYS A 223 17.78 -10.32 -1.31
CA LYS A 223 18.45 -9.90 -2.55
C LYS A 223 18.58 -8.37 -2.54
N PRO A 224 19.62 -7.79 -3.16
CA PRO A 224 19.70 -6.35 -3.36
C PRO A 224 18.42 -5.81 -4.03
N GLY A 225 17.91 -4.69 -3.53
CA GLY A 225 16.72 -4.02 -4.02
C GLY A 225 15.75 -3.67 -2.90
N ILE A 226 14.46 -3.84 -3.19
CA ILE A 226 13.37 -3.39 -2.32
C ILE A 226 12.76 -4.58 -1.60
N SER A 227 12.52 -4.43 -0.29
CA SER A 227 11.82 -5.43 0.51
C SER A 227 10.49 -4.88 1.03
N THR A 228 9.48 -5.73 1.16
CA THR A 228 8.18 -5.33 1.76
C THR A 228 7.56 -6.48 2.53
N PHE A 229 6.87 -6.16 3.63
CA PHE A 229 6.00 -7.09 4.36
C PHE A 229 4.95 -6.36 5.20
N GLN A 230 3.98 -7.12 5.69
CA GLN A 230 3.07 -6.67 6.73
C GLN A 230 3.45 -7.32 8.06
N PHE A 231 3.62 -6.48 9.08
CA PHE A 231 3.77 -6.91 10.46
C PHE A 231 2.38 -7.06 11.09
N PRO A 232 1.96 -8.26 11.51
CA PRO A 232 0.68 -8.46 12.18
C PRO A 232 0.60 -7.67 13.49
N ALA A 233 -0.50 -6.94 13.70
CA ALA A 233 -0.75 -6.30 14.99
C ALA A 233 -1.29 -7.34 16.00
N GLU A 234 -0.73 -7.38 17.22
CA GLU A 234 -1.15 -8.31 18.28
C GLU A 234 -2.63 -8.15 18.66
N ASP A 235 -3.19 -6.95 18.57
CA ASP A 235 -4.56 -6.62 18.99
C ASP A 235 -5.63 -6.77 17.88
N GLN A 236 -5.38 -7.53 16.81
CA GLN A 236 -6.24 -7.63 15.62
C GLN A 236 -6.59 -6.28 14.96
N ARG A 237 -5.78 -5.25 15.22
CA ARG A 237 -5.87 -3.94 14.56
C ARG A 237 -5.30 -4.05 13.13
N ASN A 238 -5.31 -2.96 12.39
CA ASN A 238 -4.71 -2.91 11.06
C ASN A 238 -3.21 -3.31 11.14
N PRO A 239 -2.73 -4.18 10.24
CA PRO A 239 -1.32 -4.57 10.20
C PRO A 239 -0.47 -3.35 9.88
N ILE A 240 0.80 -3.42 10.27
CA ILE A 240 1.76 -2.36 9.95
C ILE A 240 2.47 -2.74 8.66
N MET A 241 2.32 -1.93 7.62
CA MET A 241 3.09 -2.10 6.39
C MET A 241 4.54 -1.66 6.65
N VAL A 242 5.51 -2.45 6.21
CA VAL A 242 6.94 -2.12 6.25
C VAL A 242 7.48 -2.22 4.83
N ILE A 243 8.07 -1.13 4.36
CA ILE A 243 8.78 -1.06 3.07
C ILE A 243 10.23 -0.76 3.40
N GLU A 244 11.17 -1.46 2.78
CA GLU A 244 12.59 -1.26 2.92
C GLU A 244 13.15 -0.88 1.55
N LEU A 245 13.79 0.29 1.47
CA LEU A 245 14.36 0.85 0.24
C LEU A 245 15.89 0.87 0.37
N ASN A 246 16.62 0.33 -0.59
CA ASN A 246 18.06 0.50 -0.65
C ASN A 246 18.46 1.64 -1.61
N SER A 247 19.77 1.83 -1.80
CA SER A 247 20.28 2.91 -2.64
C SER A 247 19.98 2.76 -4.13
N ASP A 248 19.61 1.56 -4.59
CA ASP A 248 19.17 1.34 -5.98
C ASP A 248 17.88 2.13 -6.29
N THR A 249 17.10 2.47 -5.26
CA THR A 249 15.90 3.30 -5.40
C THR A 249 16.20 4.79 -5.58
N TYR A 250 17.46 5.20 -5.43
CA TYR A 250 17.90 6.61 -5.33
C TYR A 250 17.17 7.43 -4.25
N SER A 251 16.49 6.75 -3.31
CA SER A 251 15.84 7.40 -2.18
C SER A 251 16.80 7.57 -1.00
N CYS A 252 18.02 7.01 -1.08
CA CYS A 252 19.04 7.10 -0.06
C CYS A 252 20.48 7.02 -0.62
N PRO A 253 21.47 7.65 0.04
CA PRO A 253 22.84 7.71 -0.45
C PRO A 253 23.58 6.37 -0.39
N ASN A 254 24.48 6.15 -1.35
CA ASN A 254 25.43 5.04 -1.35
C ASN A 254 26.44 5.19 -0.20
N GLY A 255 26.63 4.14 0.61
CA GLY A 255 27.83 4.00 1.45
C GLY A 255 27.84 4.68 2.83
N LEU A 256 26.84 5.47 3.21
CA LEU A 256 26.71 5.96 4.61
C LEU A 256 26.19 4.89 5.57
N CYS A 257 25.60 3.81 5.03
CA CYS A 257 25.09 2.63 5.73
C CYS A 257 24.85 1.54 4.68
N LYS A 258 25.16 0.26 4.95
CA LYS A 258 25.08 -0.83 3.96
C LYS A 258 23.65 -1.21 3.51
N SER A 259 22.64 -0.46 3.93
CA SER A 259 21.32 -0.37 3.31
C SER A 259 20.51 0.65 4.13
N LEU A 260 20.43 1.90 3.67
CA LEU A 260 19.63 2.91 4.36
C LEU A 260 18.15 2.67 4.05
N ASN A 261 17.49 1.89 4.89
CA ASN A 261 16.13 1.41 4.63
C ASN A 261 15.08 2.35 5.20
N LEU A 262 14.39 3.09 4.34
CA LEU A 262 13.25 3.92 4.73
C LEU A 262 12.07 3.04 5.14
N GLN A 263 11.98 2.69 6.42
CA GLN A 263 10.84 1.93 6.93
C GLN A 263 9.63 2.81 7.13
N MET A 264 8.67 2.77 6.21
CA MET A 264 7.40 3.47 6.36
C MET A 264 6.39 2.60 7.11
N LEU A 265 6.36 2.70 8.43
CA LEU A 265 5.37 2.01 9.26
C LEU A 265 4.02 2.71 9.14
N THR A 266 3.07 2.20 8.36
CA THR A 266 1.74 2.83 8.23
C THR A 266 0.70 2.09 9.06
N TYR A 267 0.10 2.78 10.04
CA TYR A 267 -1.04 2.27 10.82
C TYR A 267 -2.23 3.22 10.70
N LEU A 268 -3.37 2.72 10.22
CA LEU A 268 -4.66 3.43 10.24
C LEU A 268 -5.41 3.08 11.53
N GLY A 269 -5.64 4.07 12.38
CA GLY A 269 -6.42 3.92 13.62
C GLY A 269 -7.66 4.79 13.63
N LEU A 270 -8.77 4.24 14.15
CA LEU A 270 -9.91 5.00 14.65
C LEU A 270 -9.62 5.40 16.11
N GLY A 271 -9.70 6.69 16.43
CA GLY A 271 -9.88 7.20 17.81
C GLY A 271 -8.69 7.18 18.77
N ASP A 272 -7.72 6.28 18.65
CA ASP A 272 -6.59 6.21 19.59
C ASP A 272 -5.35 6.93 19.05
N LYS A 273 -5.03 8.10 19.63
CA LYS A 273 -3.66 8.66 19.54
C LYS A 273 -2.69 7.57 20.03
N LEU A 274 -1.96 6.95 19.10
CA LEU A 274 -0.78 6.16 19.43
C LEU A 274 0.19 7.12 20.17
N ARG A 275 0.14 7.09 21.51
CA ARG A 275 1.11 7.80 22.34
C ARG A 275 2.48 7.29 21.90
N ALA A 276 3.38 8.23 21.59
CA ALA A 276 4.75 8.02 21.13
C ALA A 276 5.65 7.13 22.04
N ASN A 277 5.09 6.53 23.10
CA ASN A 277 5.80 5.75 24.10
C ASN A 277 5.55 4.23 24.04
N LYS A 278 4.69 3.72 23.15
CA LYS A 278 4.73 2.28 22.85
C LYS A 278 5.91 2.04 21.90
N LYS A 279 7.07 1.70 22.48
CA LYS A 279 8.17 1.08 21.74
C LYS A 279 7.59 -0.11 21.00
N ILE A 280 7.42 0.00 19.68
CA ILE A 280 7.30 -1.18 18.84
C ILE A 280 8.70 -1.77 18.86
N ASN A 281 8.94 -2.68 19.81
CA ASN A 281 10.15 -3.49 19.85
C ASN A 281 10.08 -4.46 18.67
N ILE A 282 10.33 -3.96 17.47
CA ILE A 282 10.86 -4.79 16.40
C ILE A 282 12.29 -5.05 16.86
N GLN A 283 12.52 -6.18 17.54
CA GLN A 283 13.88 -6.65 17.75
C GLN A 283 14.44 -6.96 16.35
N LEU A 284 15.18 -5.98 15.82
CA LEU A 284 15.98 -6.06 14.61
C LEU A 284 17.24 -6.91 14.86
#